data_AF-A0A4P9WBB0-F1
#
_entry.id   AF-A0A4P9WBB0-F1
#
_cell.length_a   1.000
_cell.length_b   1.000
_cell.length_c   1.000
_cell.angle_alpha   90.00
_cell.angle_beta   90.00
_cell.angle_gamma   90.00
#
_symmetry.space_group_name_H-M   'P 1'
#
loop_
_entity.id
_entity.type
_entity.pdbx_description
1 polymer ?
#
loop_
_entity_poly.entity_id
_entity_poly.type
_entity_poly.pdbx_seq_one_letter_code
_entity_poly.pdbx_strand_id
1 'polypeptide(L)'
;SEFLVHAADVEGLCQGIDEDLVKKLGEWCTIPCTYAGGGRDISDLDLVQRLSNGKVDMTFGSALDIFGGTGVKFADAVAWNRVYGG
;
A
#
# COMPACT_ATOMS: atom_id res chain seq x y z
N SER A 1 -5.40 -16.89 8.55
CA SER A 1 -4.94 -15.79 9.43
C SER A 1 -4.17 -14.80 8.59
N GLU A 2 -4.25 -13.52 8.89
CA GLU A 2 -3.62 -12.41 8.14
C GLU A 2 -3.14 -11.34 9.12
N PHE A 3 -2.09 -10.58 8.76
CA PHE A 3 -1.70 -9.37 9.46
C PHE A 3 -2.16 -8.12 8.71
N LEU A 4 -2.69 -7.14 9.45
CA LEU A 4 -2.88 -5.77 8.96
C LEU A 4 -1.98 -4.85 9.79
N VAL A 5 -1.02 -4.22 9.13
CA VAL A 5 -0.04 -3.33 9.77
C VAL A 5 -0.37 -1.89 9.42
N HIS A 6 -0.82 -1.13 10.41
CA HIS A 6 -1.10 0.29 10.27
C HIS A 6 0.11 1.12 10.72
N ALA A 7 0.80 1.77 9.78
CA ALA A 7 1.83 2.75 10.06
C ALA A 7 1.21 4.12 10.40
N ALA A 8 0.86 4.32 11.67
CA ALA A 8 0.17 5.53 12.14
C ALA A 8 1.05 6.81 12.11
N ASP A 9 2.39 6.68 12.18
CA ASP A 9 3.31 7.83 12.25
C ASP A 9 3.32 8.72 10.99
N VAL A 10 2.78 8.24 9.87
CA VAL A 10 2.70 8.99 8.59
C VAL A 10 1.35 9.70 8.36
N GLU A 11 0.37 9.57 9.27
CA GLU A 11 -0.92 10.27 9.16
C GLU A 11 -0.82 11.81 9.33
N GLY A 12 0.35 12.36 9.67
CA GLY A 12 0.55 13.80 9.87
C GLY A 12 1.70 14.45 9.07
N LEU A 13 2.61 13.68 8.46
CA LEU A 13 3.84 14.20 7.85
C LEU A 13 3.85 14.23 6.31
N CYS A 14 2.85 13.63 5.65
CA CYS A 14 2.70 13.60 4.18
C CYS A 14 3.94 13.08 3.40
N GLN A 15 4.79 12.23 4.01
CA GLN A 15 6.03 11.78 3.39
C GLN A 15 5.87 10.58 2.43
N GLY A 16 4.70 9.91 2.41
CA GLY A 16 4.48 8.71 1.62
C GLY A 16 4.53 7.44 2.49
N ILE A 17 4.69 6.29 1.87
CA ILE A 17 4.83 5.00 2.57
C ILE A 17 6.17 4.91 3.31
N ASP A 18 6.21 4.13 4.40
CA ASP A 18 7.46 3.77 5.08
C ASP A 18 8.14 2.60 4.33
N GLU A 19 9.05 2.94 3.43
CA GLU A 19 9.75 1.96 2.58
C GLU A 19 10.52 0.90 3.38
N ASP A 20 11.17 1.28 4.48
CA ASP A 20 11.99 0.35 5.25
C ASP A 20 11.10 -0.62 6.04
N LEU A 21 9.97 -0.13 6.57
CA LEU A 21 8.97 -1.00 7.16
C LEU A 21 8.41 -1.97 6.12
N VAL A 22 8.05 -1.52 4.91
CA VAL A 22 7.51 -2.40 3.86
C VAL A 22 8.52 -3.48 3.45
N LYS A 23 9.82 -3.13 3.30
CA LYS A 23 10.88 -4.11 3.04
C LYS A 23 10.94 -5.16 4.16
N LYS A 24 10.90 -4.72 5.42
CA LYS A 24 10.94 -5.61 6.59
C LYS A 24 9.72 -6.50 6.69
N LEU A 25 8.53 -6.01 6.39
CA LEU A 25 7.32 -6.84 6.32
C LEU A 25 7.46 -7.93 5.24
N GLY A 26 8.00 -7.61 4.07
CA GLY A 26 8.29 -8.62 3.03
C GLY A 26 9.31 -9.69 3.45
N GLU A 27 10.24 -9.35 4.35
CA GLU A 27 11.21 -10.28 4.94
C GLU A 27 10.61 -11.13 6.08
N TRP A 28 9.79 -10.52 6.94
CA TRP A 28 9.34 -11.11 8.20
C TRP A 28 8.02 -11.86 8.11
N CYS A 29 7.09 -11.39 7.28
CA CYS A 29 5.75 -11.95 7.22
C CYS A 29 5.77 -13.30 6.49
N THR A 30 5.26 -14.32 7.17
CA THR A 30 5.09 -15.69 6.65
C THR A 30 3.64 -16.03 6.32
N ILE A 31 2.73 -15.12 6.65
CA ILE A 31 1.30 -15.17 6.32
C ILE A 31 0.94 -13.89 5.54
N PRO A 32 -0.23 -13.83 4.87
CA PRO A 32 -0.67 -12.61 4.19
C PRO A 32 -0.54 -11.39 5.08
N CYS A 33 -0.03 -10.30 4.51
CA CYS A 33 0.26 -9.07 5.23
C CYS A 33 -0.20 -7.88 4.40
N THR A 34 -1.11 -7.10 4.97
CA THR A 34 -1.62 -5.88 4.36
C THR A 34 -1.06 -4.66 5.09
N TYR A 35 -0.46 -3.73 4.34
CA TYR A 35 0.06 -2.45 4.83
C TYR A 35 -0.97 -1.33 4.66
N ALA A 36 -1.16 -0.55 5.72
CA ALA A 36 -2.00 0.63 5.74
C ALA A 36 -1.22 1.83 6.27
N GLY A 37 -1.10 2.89 5.47
CA GLY A 37 -0.45 4.14 5.88
C GLY A 37 0.20 4.87 4.71
N GLY A 38 -0.06 6.17 4.59
CA GLY A 38 0.74 7.06 3.75
C GLY A 38 0.65 6.87 2.22
N GLY A 39 -0.26 6.05 1.70
CA GLY A 39 -0.48 5.92 0.25
C GLY A 39 -1.06 7.19 -0.37
N ARG A 40 -0.33 7.80 -1.30
CA ARG A 40 -0.67 9.09 -1.93
C ARG A 40 -1.03 8.96 -3.38
N ASP A 41 -0.36 8.09 -4.13
CA ASP A 41 -0.61 7.93 -5.57
C ASP A 41 -0.42 6.49 -6.03
N ILE A 42 -0.79 6.20 -7.28
CA ILE A 42 -0.81 4.83 -7.82
C ILE A 42 0.58 4.18 -7.84
N SER A 43 1.65 4.97 -7.92
CA SER A 43 3.02 4.46 -7.95
C SER A 43 3.46 3.85 -6.61
N ASP A 44 2.76 4.17 -5.52
CA ASP A 44 3.02 3.52 -4.23
C ASP A 44 2.70 2.01 -4.28
N LEU A 45 1.76 1.56 -5.12
CA LEU A 45 1.50 0.12 -5.33
C LEU A 45 2.72 -0.57 -5.94
N ASP A 46 3.30 0.01 -6.98
CA ASP A 46 4.50 -0.52 -7.62
C ASP A 46 5.69 -0.53 -6.65
N LEU A 47 5.78 0.50 -5.82
CA LEU A 47 6.81 0.61 -4.80
C LEU A 47 6.66 -0.49 -3.74
N VAL A 48 5.47 -0.70 -3.19
CA VAL A 48 5.20 -1.77 -2.21
C VAL A 48 5.44 -3.15 -2.83
N GLN A 49 4.95 -3.39 -4.04
CA GLN A 49 5.17 -4.64 -4.78
C GLN A 49 6.66 -4.94 -4.92
N ARG A 50 7.45 -3.94 -5.32
CA ARG A 50 8.91 -4.07 -5.50
C ARG A 50 9.65 -4.30 -4.19
N LEU A 51 9.33 -3.53 -3.15
CA LEU A 51 10.04 -3.58 -1.86
C LEU A 51 9.75 -4.84 -1.07
N SER A 52 8.52 -5.37 -1.19
CA SER A 52 8.09 -6.57 -0.48
C SER A 52 8.30 -7.86 -1.27
N ASN A 53 8.79 -7.78 -2.51
CA ASN A 53 8.80 -8.88 -3.49
C ASN A 53 7.40 -9.51 -3.67
N GLY A 54 6.37 -8.67 -3.73
CA GLY A 54 4.97 -9.07 -3.92
C GLY A 54 4.37 -9.84 -2.73
N LYS A 55 4.92 -9.69 -1.53
CA LYS A 55 4.43 -10.39 -0.33
C LYS A 55 3.57 -9.51 0.59
N VAL A 56 3.55 -8.20 0.33
CA VAL A 56 2.79 -7.25 1.13
C VAL A 56 1.79 -6.55 0.24
N ASP A 57 0.53 -6.63 0.62
CA ASP A 57 -0.56 -5.90 -0.01
C ASP A 57 -0.60 -4.46 0.54
N MET A 58 -1.21 -3.54 -0.20
CA MET A 58 -1.33 -2.15 0.20
C MET A 58 -2.79 -1.69 0.17
N THR A 59 -3.15 -0.83 1.11
CA THR A 59 -4.47 -0.18 1.16
C THR A 59 -4.40 1.27 0.72
N PHE A 60 -5.48 1.74 0.08
CA PHE A 60 -5.78 3.15 -0.08
C PHE A 60 -7.13 3.47 0.56
N GLY A 61 -7.20 4.62 1.22
CA GLY A 61 -8.42 5.17 1.80
C GLY A 61 -8.68 6.58 1.25
N SER A 62 -8.35 7.60 2.04
CA SER A 62 -8.62 9.02 1.74
C SER A 62 -8.01 9.53 0.43
N ALA A 63 -6.98 8.87 -0.12
CA ALA A 63 -6.38 9.24 -1.40
C ALA A 63 -7.27 8.89 -2.62
N LEU A 64 -8.23 7.97 -2.47
CA LEU A 64 -9.09 7.52 -3.57
C LEU A 64 -10.12 8.57 -3.96
N ASP A 65 -10.32 8.72 -5.28
CA ASP A 65 -11.35 9.58 -5.87
C ASP A 65 -12.77 9.29 -5.38
N ILE A 66 -13.12 8.02 -5.19
CA ILE A 66 -14.43 7.60 -4.65
C ILE A 66 -14.68 8.05 -3.21
N PHE A 67 -13.63 8.46 -2.48
CA PHE A 67 -13.71 9.03 -1.13
C PHE A 67 -13.41 10.53 -1.09
N GLY A 68 -13.38 11.20 -2.25
CA GLY A 68 -13.11 12.64 -2.37
C GLY A 68 -11.63 13.02 -2.42
N GLY A 69 -10.74 12.03 -2.49
CA GLY A 69 -9.30 12.23 -2.73
C GLY A 69 -8.99 12.55 -4.20
N THR A 70 -7.76 12.98 -4.46
CA THR A 70 -7.27 13.25 -5.83
C THR A 70 -5.98 12.50 -6.15
N GLY A 71 -5.51 11.66 -5.24
CA GLY A 71 -4.22 10.98 -5.34
C GLY A 71 -4.28 9.72 -6.20
N VAL A 72 -5.35 8.95 -6.06
CA VAL A 72 -5.54 7.66 -6.77
C VAL A 72 -6.94 7.57 -7.34
N LYS A 73 -7.06 7.20 -8.61
CA LYS A 73 -8.36 6.81 -9.16
C LYS A 73 -8.64 5.36 -8.81
N PHE A 74 -9.83 5.07 -8.27
CA PHE A 74 -10.23 3.70 -7.98
C PHE A 74 -10.11 2.78 -9.20
N ALA A 75 -10.43 3.29 -10.39
CA ALA A 75 -10.29 2.55 -11.64
C ALA A 75 -8.83 2.14 -11.94
N ASP A 76 -7.86 3.00 -11.63
CA ASP A 76 -6.44 2.72 -11.84
C ASP A 76 -5.95 1.65 -10.86
N ALA A 77 -6.39 1.71 -9.60
CA ALA A 77 -6.09 0.68 -8.60
C ALA A 77 -6.66 -0.69 -9.01
N VAL A 78 -7.90 -0.73 -9.53
CA VAL A 78 -8.51 -1.95 -10.06
C VAL A 78 -7.74 -2.47 -11.29
N ALA A 79 -7.33 -1.59 -12.20
CA ALA A 79 -6.56 -1.96 -13.37
C ALA A 79 -5.20 -2.54 -12.99
N TRP A 80 -4.50 -1.92 -12.03
CA TRP A 80 -3.26 -2.44 -11.46
C TRP A 80 -3.45 -3.83 -10.86
N ASN A 81 -4.50 -4.02 -10.05
CA ASN A 81 -4.76 -5.30 -9.40
C ASN A 81 -5.07 -6.43 -10.39
N ARG A 82 -5.62 -6.14 -11.57
CA ARG A 82 -5.81 -7.14 -12.63
C ARG A 82 -4.50 -7.63 -13.26
N VAL A 83 -3.42 -6.84 -13.15
CA VAL A 83 -2.10 -7.20 -13.68
C VAL A 83 -1.28 -7.93 -12.61
N TYR A 84 -1.37 -7.52 -11.34
CA TYR A 84 -0.46 -7.96 -10.28
C TYR A 84 -1.09 -8.73 -9.12
N GLY A 85 -2.42 -8.71 -8.95
CA GLY A 85 -3.13 -9.30 -7.80
C GLY A 85 -3.38 -10.82 -7.91
N GLY A 86 -2.43 -11.55 -8.51
CA GLY A 86 -2.50 -12.99 -8.74
C GLY A 86 -1.72 -13.80 -7.71
#